data_AF-B8KXK6-F1
#
_entry.id   AF-B8KXK6-F1
#
_cell.length_a   1.000
_cell.length_b   1.000
_cell.length_c   1.000
_cell.angle_alpha   90.00
_cell.angle_beta   90.00
_cell.angle_gamma   90.00
#
_symmetry.space_group_name_H-M   'P 1'
#
loop_
_entity.id
_entity.type
_entity.pdbx_description
1 polymer ?
#
loop_
_entity_poly.entity_id
_entity_poly.type
_entity_poly.pdbx_seq_one_letter_code
_entity_poly.pdbx_strand_id
1 'polypeptide(L)'
;MEKFVKQLKLSVSLLALSALIQGCANSQQQATDAMDIALGGQFTNYRNLASYPGNVTCGEYFTLDFQGEPTYEKFVVVDGEALRRPKKNDLAIYCSEDPKAALRETLGIDYDANRAAIEKIVADFTYLQPALLEYEQDNGYFPWTEQTLQALVEPATVGNTPRNFPEGGYLPSIPKDPWGNNYYYYFPPLAGVRILYKIASLGADGVEGGEGENADIKEAYLPYFLHLESL
;
A
#
# COMPACT_ATOMS: atom_id res chain seq x y z
N MET A 1 -53.62 44.89 38.40
CA MET A 1 -53.33 43.62 37.72
C MET A 1 -51.83 43.56 37.45
N GLU A 2 -51.08 43.65 38.55
CA GLU A 2 -49.62 43.77 38.65
C GLU A 2 -49.35 43.57 40.14
N LYS A 3 -48.23 42.91 40.48
CA LYS A 3 -47.86 42.27 41.76
C LYS A 3 -48.24 40.79 41.81
N PHE A 4 -47.31 39.92 41.42
CA PHE A 4 -46.60 39.06 42.37
C PHE A 4 -45.45 38.33 41.66
N VAL A 5 -44.41 39.11 41.36
CA VAL A 5 -43.05 38.60 41.14
C VAL A 5 -42.57 38.05 42.48
N LYS A 6 -42.57 36.72 42.65
CA LYS A 6 -41.70 35.92 43.56
C LYS A 6 -42.28 34.51 43.75
N GLN A 7 -42.01 33.61 42.80
CA GLN A 7 -41.80 32.17 43.05
C GLN A 7 -41.15 31.58 41.79
N LEU A 8 -39.90 31.95 41.51
CA LEU A 8 -39.10 31.23 40.53
C LEU A 8 -37.61 31.34 40.88
N LYS A 9 -37.20 30.57 41.88
CA LYS A 9 -35.81 30.19 42.14
C LYS A 9 -35.83 28.78 42.75
N LEU A 10 -35.43 27.78 41.96
CA LEU A 10 -34.49 26.69 42.28
C LEU A 10 -34.81 25.45 41.44
N SER A 11 -34.05 25.27 40.36
CA SER A 11 -33.46 23.98 39.97
C SER A 11 -32.59 24.25 38.74
N VAL A 12 -31.34 24.66 39.02
CA VAL A 12 -30.25 24.50 38.07
C VAL A 12 -29.93 23.01 38.08
N SER A 13 -30.38 22.29 37.06
CA SER A 13 -29.91 20.94 36.75
C SER A 13 -29.68 20.84 35.25
N LEU A 14 -28.46 21.19 34.87
CA LEU A 14 -27.57 20.40 34.03
C LEU A 14 -28.25 19.40 33.07
N LEU A 15 -28.17 19.66 31.76
CA LEU A 15 -27.96 18.66 30.70
C LEU A 15 -27.69 19.42 29.38
N ALA A 16 -26.50 20.02 29.31
CA ALA A 16 -25.81 20.25 28.05
C ALA A 16 -24.91 19.03 27.79
N LEU A 17 -24.62 18.79 26.51
CA LEU A 17 -23.83 17.70 25.92
C LEU A 17 -24.55 16.34 25.80
N SER A 18 -25.36 16.20 24.75
CA SER A 18 -25.27 14.98 23.95
C SER A 18 -23.89 14.96 23.30
N ALA A 19 -22.91 14.43 24.04
CA ALA A 19 -21.60 14.14 23.52
C ALA A 19 -21.76 13.18 22.34
N LEU A 20 -21.16 13.52 21.20
CA LEU A 20 -20.89 12.59 20.12
C LEU A 20 -20.05 11.45 20.71
N ILE A 21 -20.70 10.33 21.02
CA ILE A 21 -20.01 9.05 21.16
C ILE A 21 -19.74 8.59 19.73
N GLN A 22 -18.81 9.24 19.03
CA GLN A 22 -18.02 8.51 18.05
C GLN A 22 -17.12 7.63 18.92
N GLY A 23 -17.64 6.45 19.24
CA GLY A 23 -16.96 5.50 20.11
C GLY A 23 -15.57 5.25 19.57
N CYS A 24 -14.60 5.18 20.47
CA CYS A 24 -13.38 4.44 20.20
C CYS A 24 -13.81 2.99 19.92
N ALA A 25 -14.15 2.67 18.66
CA ALA A 25 -14.20 1.29 18.25
C ALA A 25 -12.80 0.73 18.56
N ASN A 26 -12.76 -0.37 19.32
CA ASN A 26 -11.53 -1.11 19.55
C ASN A 26 -10.90 -1.36 18.17
N SER A 27 -9.64 -0.99 17.94
CA SER A 27 -8.93 -1.21 16.67
C SER A 27 -9.03 -2.67 16.22
N GLN A 28 -9.07 -3.60 17.18
CA GLN A 28 -9.31 -5.01 16.92
C GLN A 28 -10.72 -5.32 16.41
N GLN A 29 -11.75 -4.63 16.91
CA GLN A 29 -13.13 -4.76 16.40
C GLN A 29 -13.24 -4.22 14.98
N GLN A 30 -12.66 -3.04 14.71
CA GLN A 30 -12.62 -2.48 13.37
C GLN A 30 -11.91 -3.45 12.39
N ALA A 31 -10.84 -4.10 12.84
CA ALA A 31 -10.12 -5.08 12.04
C ALA A 31 -10.96 -6.35 11.77
N THR A 32 -11.69 -6.87 12.76
CA THR A 32 -12.58 -8.01 12.52
C THR A 32 -13.74 -7.65 11.59
N ASP A 33 -14.28 -6.42 11.69
CA ASP A 33 -15.33 -5.94 10.78
C ASP A 33 -14.80 -5.82 9.33
N ALA A 34 -13.58 -5.33 9.16
CA ALA A 34 -12.91 -5.27 7.85
C ALA A 34 -12.67 -6.67 7.27
N MET A 35 -12.26 -7.63 8.11
CA MET A 35 -12.07 -9.02 7.71
C MET A 35 -13.39 -9.69 7.34
N ASP A 36 -14.47 -9.43 8.06
CA ASP A 36 -15.81 -9.94 7.74
C ASP A 36 -16.25 -9.49 6.34
N ILE A 37 -16.08 -8.20 6.04
CA ILE A 37 -16.35 -7.65 4.70
C ILE A 37 -15.47 -8.35 3.65
N ALA A 38 -14.17 -8.46 3.90
CA ALA A 38 -13.23 -9.03 2.95
C ALA A 38 -13.45 -10.54 2.71
N LEU A 39 -13.95 -11.27 3.71
CA LEU A 39 -14.27 -12.68 3.62
C LEU A 39 -15.70 -12.95 3.11
N GLY A 40 -16.52 -11.91 2.95
CA GLY A 40 -17.86 -12.00 2.35
C GLY A 40 -18.97 -12.38 3.33
N GLY A 41 -18.80 -12.12 4.63
CA GLY A 41 -19.80 -12.44 5.66
C GLY A 41 -19.27 -12.24 7.07
N GLN A 42 -20.11 -12.47 8.09
CA GLN A 42 -19.67 -12.37 9.49
C GLN A 42 -18.98 -13.65 9.95
N PHE A 43 -17.74 -13.54 10.43
CA PHE A 43 -16.96 -14.63 11.00
C PHE A 43 -16.76 -14.39 12.49
N THR A 44 -16.81 -15.44 13.30
CA THR A 44 -16.70 -15.33 14.77
C THR A 44 -15.44 -15.96 15.33
N ASN A 45 -14.58 -16.52 14.47
CA ASN A 45 -13.44 -17.35 14.87
C ASN A 45 -12.10 -16.66 14.57
N TYR A 46 -11.96 -15.42 15.05
CA TYR A 46 -10.69 -14.70 15.05
C TYR A 46 -9.90 -15.01 16.32
N ARG A 47 -8.57 -15.06 16.23
CA ARG A 47 -7.68 -15.23 17.40
C ARG A 47 -6.36 -14.51 17.19
N ASN A 48 -5.56 -14.44 18.27
CA ASN A 48 -4.23 -13.83 18.27
C ASN A 48 -4.24 -12.39 17.73
N LEU A 49 -5.30 -11.63 18.05
CA LEU A 49 -5.43 -10.24 17.64
C LEU A 49 -4.44 -9.37 18.41
N ALA A 50 -3.62 -8.63 17.68
CA ALA A 50 -2.65 -7.68 18.21
C ALA A 50 -2.67 -6.40 17.37
N SER A 51 -2.59 -5.25 18.03
CA SER A 51 -2.52 -3.94 17.37
C SER A 51 -1.09 -3.44 17.38
N TYR A 52 -0.71 -2.78 16.28
CA TYR A 52 0.64 -2.25 16.02
C TYR A 52 0.52 -0.77 15.61
N PRO A 53 1.63 0.00 15.60
CA PRO A 53 1.62 1.39 15.16
C PRO A 53 0.94 1.61 13.80
N GLY A 54 0.36 2.80 13.58
CA GLY A 54 -0.25 3.18 12.29
C GLY A 54 -1.54 2.42 11.95
N ASN A 55 -2.45 2.27 12.94
CA ASN A 55 -3.76 1.59 12.77
C ASN A 55 -3.67 0.18 12.19
N VAL A 56 -2.61 -0.55 12.52
CA VAL A 56 -2.45 -1.92 12.09
C VAL A 56 -3.04 -2.87 13.13
N THR A 57 -3.79 -3.85 12.67
CA THR A 57 -4.14 -5.02 13.48
C THR A 57 -3.79 -6.29 12.73
N CYS A 58 -3.02 -7.17 13.36
CA CYS A 58 -2.74 -8.49 12.83
C CYS A 58 -3.44 -9.56 13.67
N GLY A 59 -3.73 -10.69 13.04
CA GLY A 59 -4.33 -11.81 13.72
C GLY A 59 -4.48 -13.03 12.83
N GLU A 60 -5.30 -13.95 13.28
CA GLU A 60 -5.61 -15.18 12.56
C GLU A 60 -7.11 -15.37 12.44
N TYR A 61 -7.56 -15.88 11.30
CA TYR A 61 -8.95 -16.24 11.06
C TYR A 61 -9.05 -17.72 10.72
N PHE A 62 -10.12 -18.35 11.19
CA PHE A 62 -10.43 -19.74 10.87
C PHE A 62 -10.83 -19.89 9.39
N THR A 63 -10.30 -20.91 8.73
CA THR A 63 -10.73 -21.32 7.40
C THR A 63 -10.54 -22.82 7.21
N LEU A 64 -10.94 -23.33 6.04
CA LEU A 64 -10.66 -24.70 5.63
C LEU A 64 -9.59 -24.66 4.53
N ASP A 65 -8.63 -25.58 4.59
CA ASP A 65 -7.66 -25.72 3.52
C ASP A 65 -8.27 -26.36 2.26
N PHE A 66 -7.44 -26.62 1.24
CA PHE A 66 -7.89 -27.23 -0.01
C PHE A 66 -8.43 -28.67 0.13
N GLN A 67 -8.17 -29.31 1.28
CA GLN A 67 -8.61 -30.66 1.63
C GLN A 67 -9.87 -30.63 2.50
N GLY A 68 -10.31 -29.44 2.92
CA GLY A 68 -11.43 -29.25 3.84
C GLY A 68 -11.04 -29.36 5.31
N GLU A 69 -9.75 -29.38 5.64
CA GLU A 69 -9.28 -29.50 7.01
C GLU A 69 -9.28 -28.12 7.72
N PRO A 70 -9.73 -28.06 8.99
CA PRO A 70 -9.68 -26.85 9.79
C PRO A 70 -8.28 -26.27 9.93
N THR A 71 -8.10 -25.01 9.54
CA THR A 71 -6.84 -24.28 9.68
C THR A 71 -7.08 -22.83 10.11
N TYR A 72 -6.01 -22.15 10.51
CA TYR A 72 -6.00 -20.73 10.80
C TYR A 72 -5.01 -20.03 9.88
N GLU A 73 -5.48 -19.03 9.17
CA GLU A 73 -4.67 -18.22 8.26
C GLU A 73 -4.44 -16.84 8.85
N LYS A 74 -3.25 -16.28 8.61
CA LYS A 74 -2.89 -14.95 9.11
C LYS A 74 -3.56 -13.86 8.27
N PHE A 75 -3.89 -12.76 8.90
CA PHE A 75 -4.32 -11.54 8.23
C PHE A 75 -3.63 -10.31 8.81
N VAL A 76 -3.60 -9.25 8.02
CA VAL A 76 -3.21 -7.90 8.44
C VAL A 76 -4.33 -6.96 8.02
N VAL A 77 -4.76 -6.07 8.90
CA VAL A 77 -5.61 -4.93 8.55
C VAL A 77 -4.78 -3.67 8.75
N VAL A 78 -4.68 -2.84 7.71
CA VAL A 78 -3.97 -1.54 7.72
C VAL A 78 -5.00 -0.47 7.38
N ASP A 79 -5.22 0.50 8.27
CA ASP A 79 -6.20 1.58 8.07
C ASP A 79 -7.62 1.09 7.66
N GLY A 80 -8.02 -0.08 8.16
CA GLY A 80 -9.31 -0.70 7.85
C GLY A 80 -9.35 -1.51 6.55
N GLU A 81 -8.25 -1.58 5.79
CA GLU A 81 -8.13 -2.43 4.61
C GLU A 81 -7.53 -3.79 4.96
N ALA A 82 -8.24 -4.87 4.61
CA ALA A 82 -7.88 -6.23 4.97
C ALA A 82 -6.98 -6.92 3.93
N LEU A 83 -5.76 -7.26 4.34
CA LEU A 83 -4.86 -8.19 3.66
C LEU A 83 -5.13 -9.61 4.16
N ARG A 84 -6.00 -10.34 3.45
CA ARG A 84 -6.41 -11.71 3.81
C ARG A 84 -5.31 -12.77 3.68
N ARG A 85 -4.32 -12.52 2.81
CA ARG A 85 -3.21 -13.43 2.53
C ARG A 85 -1.91 -12.64 2.53
N PRO A 86 -1.49 -12.12 3.69
CA PRO A 86 -0.31 -11.28 3.79
C PRO A 86 0.94 -12.09 3.43
N LYS A 87 1.85 -11.46 2.68
CA LYS A 87 3.17 -12.00 2.38
C LYS A 87 4.04 -11.99 3.63
N LYS A 88 5.19 -12.68 3.57
CA LYS A 88 6.19 -12.68 4.65
C LYS A 88 6.58 -11.25 5.07
N ASN A 89 6.80 -10.36 4.11
CA ASN A 89 7.20 -8.99 4.39
C ASN A 89 6.05 -8.15 4.97
N ASP A 90 4.81 -8.38 4.54
CA ASP A 90 3.63 -7.71 5.12
C ASP A 90 3.54 -8.02 6.62
N LEU A 91 3.70 -9.30 6.99
CA LEU A 91 3.69 -9.72 8.39
C LEU A 91 4.88 -9.16 9.18
N ALA A 92 6.08 -9.16 8.58
CA ALA A 92 7.27 -8.68 9.27
C ALA A 92 7.22 -7.18 9.55
N ILE A 93 6.75 -6.39 8.58
CA ILE A 93 6.79 -4.92 8.64
C ILE A 93 5.56 -4.37 9.38
N TYR A 94 4.35 -4.77 9.00
CA TYR A 94 3.13 -4.25 9.62
C TYR A 94 2.92 -4.77 11.04
N CYS A 95 3.22 -6.04 11.31
CA CYS A 95 3.04 -6.64 12.63
C CYS A 95 4.29 -6.46 13.52
N SER A 96 4.86 -5.26 13.53
CA SER A 96 6.04 -4.90 14.33
C SER A 96 5.77 -3.66 15.18
N GLU A 97 6.30 -3.65 16.41
CA GLU A 97 6.31 -2.45 17.26
C GLU A 97 7.27 -1.36 16.72
N ASP A 98 8.22 -1.75 15.88
CA ASP A 98 9.12 -0.86 15.14
C ASP A 98 9.11 -1.26 13.65
N PRO A 99 8.15 -0.74 12.87
CA PRO A 99 8.04 -1.04 11.44
C PRO A 99 9.27 -0.59 10.63
N LYS A 100 9.98 0.47 11.05
CA LYS A 100 11.19 0.95 10.37
C LYS A 100 12.36 0.01 10.57
N ALA A 101 12.58 -0.47 11.80
CA ALA A 101 13.58 -1.50 12.06
C ALA A 101 13.26 -2.80 11.31
N ALA A 102 11.99 -3.20 11.29
CA ALA A 102 11.55 -4.39 10.56
C ALA A 102 11.74 -4.25 9.04
N LEU A 103 11.49 -3.07 8.47
CA LEU A 103 11.78 -2.78 7.06
C LEU A 103 13.27 -2.96 6.76
N ARG A 104 14.14 -2.39 7.59
CA ARG A 104 15.59 -2.51 7.46
C ARG A 104 16.06 -3.96 7.54
N GLU A 105 15.55 -4.74 8.49
CA GLU A 105 15.89 -6.17 8.63
C GLU A 105 15.39 -7.00 7.43
N THR A 106 14.17 -6.71 6.96
CA THR A 106 13.51 -7.54 5.95
C THR A 106 13.98 -7.23 4.52
N LEU A 107 14.27 -5.95 4.24
CA LEU A 107 14.53 -5.44 2.90
C LEU A 107 15.88 -4.74 2.75
N GLY A 108 16.66 -4.58 3.83
CA GLY A 108 17.90 -3.81 3.80
C GLY A 108 17.67 -2.29 3.69
N ILE A 109 16.43 -1.81 3.71
CA ILE A 109 16.08 -0.41 3.49
C ILE A 109 16.07 0.35 4.82
N ASP A 110 17.02 1.26 4.98
CA ASP A 110 17.01 2.22 6.09
C ASP A 110 16.15 3.44 5.71
N TYR A 111 14.88 3.44 6.16
CA TYR A 111 13.90 4.45 5.77
C TYR A 111 14.33 5.87 6.16
N ASP A 112 14.84 6.06 7.37
CA ASP A 112 15.20 7.39 7.87
C ASP A 112 16.48 7.91 7.20
N ALA A 113 17.47 7.04 6.95
CA ALA A 113 18.68 7.43 6.25
C ALA A 113 18.43 7.82 4.77
N ASN A 114 17.48 7.12 4.12
CA ASN A 114 17.20 7.29 2.68
C ASN A 114 15.91 8.06 2.39
N ARG A 115 15.33 8.75 3.39
CA ARG A 115 13.97 9.31 3.29
C ARG A 115 13.72 10.13 2.03
N ALA A 116 14.59 11.09 1.74
CA ALA A 116 14.44 11.96 0.56
C ALA A 116 14.54 11.18 -0.77
N ALA A 117 15.38 10.16 -0.82
CA ALA A 117 15.49 9.28 -1.99
C ALA A 117 14.21 8.44 -2.15
N ILE A 118 13.69 7.87 -1.06
CA ILE A 118 12.44 7.11 -1.04
C ILE A 118 11.26 7.99 -1.47
N GLU A 119 11.10 9.18 -0.90
CA GLU A 119 10.03 10.13 -1.24
C GLU A 119 10.05 10.49 -2.74
N LYS A 120 11.24 10.74 -3.30
CA LYS A 120 11.39 10.97 -4.74
C LYS A 120 10.97 9.75 -5.56
N ILE A 121 11.42 8.55 -5.18
CA ILE A 121 11.10 7.30 -5.91
C ILE A 121 9.60 7.01 -5.84
N VAL A 122 8.97 7.23 -4.68
CA VAL A 122 7.52 7.13 -4.51
C VAL A 122 6.80 8.06 -5.48
N ALA A 123 7.20 9.33 -5.53
CA ALA A 123 6.63 10.31 -6.46
C ALA A 123 6.82 9.90 -7.94
N ASP A 124 8.00 9.42 -8.31
CA ASP A 124 8.28 8.94 -9.67
C ASP A 124 7.42 7.71 -10.03
N PHE A 125 7.24 6.76 -9.11
CA PHE A 125 6.36 5.60 -9.33
C PHE A 125 4.89 6.02 -9.50
N THR A 126 4.40 6.92 -8.64
CA THR A 126 3.04 7.49 -8.77
C THR A 126 2.86 8.24 -10.09
N TYR A 127 3.92 8.86 -10.62
CA TYR A 127 3.92 9.52 -11.92
C TYR A 127 3.92 8.53 -13.10
N LEU A 128 4.71 7.45 -13.02
CA LEU A 128 4.86 6.44 -14.07
C LEU A 128 3.63 5.52 -14.19
N GLN A 129 3.02 5.15 -13.07
CA GLN A 129 1.92 4.18 -13.01
C GLN A 129 0.73 4.50 -13.92
N PRO A 130 0.13 5.72 -13.91
CA PRO A 130 -1.00 6.02 -14.79
C PRO A 130 -0.63 5.93 -16.27
N ALA A 131 0.59 6.32 -16.66
CA ALA A 131 1.04 6.22 -18.05
C ALA A 131 1.19 4.77 -18.52
N LEU A 132 1.66 3.87 -17.64
CA LEU A 132 1.73 2.44 -17.94
C LEU A 132 0.34 1.81 -18.08
N LEU A 133 -0.61 2.19 -17.22
CA LEU A 133 -1.98 1.73 -17.31
C LEU A 133 -2.66 2.19 -18.60
N GLU A 134 -2.43 3.45 -19.01
CA GLU A 134 -2.94 3.96 -20.28
C GLU A 134 -2.30 3.26 -21.47
N TYR A 135 -0.99 3.01 -21.43
CA TYR A 135 -0.31 2.21 -22.45
C TYR A 135 -0.94 0.81 -22.57
N GLU A 136 -1.21 0.13 -21.46
CA GLU A 136 -1.89 -1.18 -21.47
C GLU A 136 -3.31 -1.07 -22.02
N GLN A 137 -4.06 -0.03 -21.66
CA GLN A 137 -5.41 0.19 -22.13
C GLN A 137 -5.45 0.33 -23.67
N ASP A 138 -4.56 1.13 -24.23
CA ASP A 138 -4.49 1.42 -25.67
C ASP A 138 -3.99 0.24 -26.50
N ASN A 139 -2.99 -0.48 -25.98
CA ASN A 139 -2.23 -1.47 -26.73
C ASN A 139 -2.57 -2.92 -26.36
N GLY A 140 -3.19 -3.13 -25.20
CA GLY A 140 -3.55 -4.43 -24.62
C GLY A 140 -2.42 -5.15 -23.88
N TYR A 141 -1.25 -4.52 -23.74
CA TYR A 141 -0.07 -5.05 -23.05
C TYR A 141 0.78 -3.89 -22.54
N PHE A 142 1.53 -4.09 -21.45
CA PHE A 142 2.57 -3.14 -21.02
C PHE A 142 3.79 -3.20 -21.96
N PRO A 143 4.63 -2.15 -22.02
CA PRO A 143 5.87 -2.20 -22.80
C PRO A 143 6.70 -3.43 -22.46
N TRP A 144 7.36 -4.06 -23.42
CA TRP A 144 8.24 -5.20 -23.12
C TRP A 144 9.55 -4.73 -22.49
N THR A 145 10.23 -5.63 -21.77
CA THR A 145 11.53 -5.33 -21.14
C THR A 145 12.53 -4.70 -22.13
N GLU A 146 12.59 -5.20 -23.36
CA GLU A 146 13.49 -4.68 -24.42
C GLU A 146 13.09 -3.28 -24.92
N GLN A 147 11.81 -2.92 -24.79
CA GLN A 147 11.30 -1.59 -25.16
C GLN A 147 11.55 -0.57 -24.05
N THR A 148 11.72 -1.04 -22.81
CA THR A 148 11.96 -0.23 -21.60
C THR A 148 10.81 0.75 -21.31
N LEU A 149 10.98 1.60 -20.29
CA LEU A 149 10.06 2.71 -20.02
C LEU A 149 10.07 3.78 -21.13
N GLN A 150 11.08 3.81 -22.01
CA GLN A 150 11.12 4.77 -23.14
C GLN A 150 9.94 4.60 -24.10
N ALA A 151 9.33 3.41 -24.13
CA ALA A 151 8.09 3.17 -24.85
C ALA A 151 6.90 4.00 -24.37
N LEU A 152 7.00 4.71 -23.23
CA LEU A 152 5.98 5.66 -22.79
C LEU A 152 6.18 7.06 -23.40
N VAL A 153 7.38 7.36 -23.91
CA VAL A 153 7.71 8.68 -24.48
C VAL A 153 7.60 8.63 -26.01
N GLU A 154 8.13 7.58 -26.61
CA GLU A 154 8.17 7.41 -28.05
C GLU A 154 7.74 5.99 -28.47
N PRO A 155 7.13 5.83 -29.65
CA PRO A 155 6.64 4.53 -30.09
C PRO A 155 7.80 3.55 -30.26
N ALA A 156 7.71 2.39 -29.60
CA ALA A 156 8.73 1.36 -29.68
C ALA A 156 8.91 0.83 -31.11
N THR A 157 10.16 0.78 -31.57
CA THR A 157 10.54 0.28 -32.90
C THR A 157 10.99 -1.19 -32.88
N VAL A 158 11.17 -1.76 -31.68
CA VAL A 158 11.61 -3.14 -31.45
C VAL A 158 10.47 -3.94 -30.83
N GLY A 159 10.37 -5.23 -31.19
CA GLY A 159 9.32 -6.11 -30.69
C GLY A 159 7.97 -5.80 -31.31
N ASN A 160 6.91 -5.78 -30.49
CA ASN A 160 5.56 -5.46 -30.95
C ASN A 160 5.34 -3.95 -30.92
N THR A 161 5.14 -3.33 -32.09
CA THR A 161 4.83 -1.90 -32.19
C THR A 161 3.48 -1.61 -31.53
N PRO A 162 3.35 -0.54 -30.73
CA PRO A 162 2.09 -0.13 -30.15
C PRO A 162 1.04 0.10 -31.25
N ARG A 163 -0.19 -0.36 -31.01
CA ARG A 163 -1.29 -0.29 -31.98
C ARG A 163 -1.90 1.10 -32.03
N ASN A 164 -2.05 1.73 -30.86
CA ASN A 164 -2.74 2.99 -30.68
C ASN A 164 -1.85 3.93 -29.85
N PHE A 165 -0.71 4.36 -30.42
CA PHE A 165 0.19 5.27 -29.72
C PHE A 165 -0.30 6.72 -29.89
N PRO A 166 -0.51 7.48 -28.79
CA PRO A 166 -0.98 8.86 -28.87
C PRO A 166 0.08 9.79 -29.47
N GLU A 167 -0.38 10.82 -30.20
CA GLU A 167 0.50 11.89 -30.67
C GLU A 167 1.06 12.64 -29.45
N GLY A 168 2.39 12.66 -29.31
CA GLY A 168 3.08 13.26 -28.15
C GLY A 168 3.44 12.28 -27.03
N GLY A 169 3.05 11.00 -27.13
CA GLY A 169 3.39 9.97 -26.14
C GLY A 169 2.53 9.99 -24.87
N TYR A 170 2.79 9.04 -23.97
CA TYR A 170 2.12 8.93 -22.67
C TYR A 170 2.77 9.83 -21.62
N LEU A 171 4.07 10.09 -21.75
CA LEU A 171 4.85 10.96 -20.88
C LEU A 171 5.81 11.84 -21.70
N PRO A 172 6.11 13.07 -21.25
CA PRO A 172 7.14 13.91 -21.88
C PRO A 172 8.56 13.39 -21.69
N SER A 173 8.83 12.69 -20.57
CA SER A 173 10.15 12.13 -20.25
C SER A 173 10.06 11.09 -19.14
N ILE A 174 11.02 10.16 -19.11
CA ILE A 174 11.18 9.22 -18.00
C ILE A 174 12.08 9.82 -16.92
N PRO A 175 11.62 9.92 -15.65
CA PRO A 175 12.47 10.38 -14.57
C PRO A 175 13.64 9.42 -14.31
N LYS A 176 14.74 9.97 -13.82
CA LYS A 176 15.85 9.20 -13.26
C LYS A 176 15.62 9.02 -11.77
N ASP A 177 16.13 7.93 -11.21
CA ASP A 177 16.12 7.73 -9.77
C ASP A 177 17.02 8.76 -9.04
N PRO A 178 17.01 8.84 -7.70
CA PRO A 178 17.78 9.81 -6.92
C PRO A 178 19.29 9.79 -7.18
N TRP A 179 19.81 8.67 -7.67
CA TRP A 179 21.23 8.47 -7.95
C TRP A 179 21.58 8.68 -9.43
N GLY A 180 20.61 9.08 -10.26
CA GLY A 180 20.78 9.35 -11.68
C GLY A 180 20.69 8.11 -12.57
N ASN A 181 20.35 6.95 -12.00
CA ASN A 181 20.17 5.71 -12.73
C ASN A 181 18.80 5.68 -13.42
N ASN A 182 18.70 4.87 -14.47
CA ASN A 182 17.41 4.53 -15.03
C ASN A 182 16.69 3.57 -14.08
N TYR A 183 15.38 3.71 -13.93
CA TYR A 183 14.57 2.70 -13.26
C TYR A 183 14.70 1.36 -13.97
N TYR A 184 14.92 0.31 -13.20
CA TYR A 184 14.81 -1.07 -13.66
C TYR A 184 13.35 -1.35 -13.99
N TYR A 185 13.11 -1.84 -15.20
CA TYR A 185 11.79 -2.20 -15.69
C TYR A 185 11.81 -3.62 -16.23
N TYR A 186 10.84 -4.41 -15.82
CA TYR A 186 10.73 -5.79 -16.24
C TYR A 186 9.29 -6.17 -16.56
N PHE A 187 9.09 -6.54 -17.82
CA PHE A 187 7.88 -7.15 -18.33
C PHE A 187 8.24 -8.06 -19.51
N PRO A 188 8.48 -9.36 -19.28
CA PRO A 188 8.89 -10.28 -20.33
C PRO A 188 7.75 -10.47 -21.33
N PRO A 189 8.07 -10.59 -22.64
CA PRO A 189 7.07 -10.94 -23.64
C PRO A 189 6.50 -12.32 -23.32
N LEU A 190 5.21 -12.41 -23.02
CA LEU A 190 4.58 -13.67 -22.61
C LEU A 190 3.55 -14.19 -23.60
N ALA A 191 3.70 -15.48 -23.88
CA ALA A 191 2.77 -16.34 -24.59
C ALA A 191 1.53 -16.66 -23.73
N GLY A 192 0.60 -15.71 -23.63
CA GLY A 192 -0.77 -15.98 -23.14
C GLY A 192 -0.99 -15.98 -21.63
N VAL A 193 -0.01 -15.59 -20.81
CA VAL A 193 -0.17 -15.38 -19.36
C VAL A 193 -0.10 -13.89 -19.05
N ARG A 194 -1.13 -13.35 -18.39
CA ARG A 194 -1.10 -11.99 -17.84
C ARG A 194 -0.17 -11.99 -16.62
N ILE A 195 0.97 -11.31 -16.73
CA ILE A 195 1.83 -11.00 -15.59
C ILE A 195 1.73 -9.50 -15.27
N LEU A 196 2.07 -9.14 -14.04
CA LEU A 196 2.27 -7.74 -13.66
C LEU A 196 3.67 -7.31 -14.08
N TYR A 197 3.81 -6.05 -14.52
CA TYR A 197 5.12 -5.44 -14.70
C TYR A 197 5.81 -5.25 -13.35
N LYS A 198 7.11 -5.03 -13.37
CA LYS A 198 7.89 -4.65 -12.19
C LYS A 198 8.71 -3.41 -12.49
N ILE A 199 8.72 -2.47 -11.55
CA ILE A 199 9.59 -1.30 -11.56
C ILE A 199 10.37 -1.26 -10.25
N ALA A 200 11.65 -0.94 -10.33
CA ALA A 200 12.51 -0.73 -9.17
C ALA A 200 13.60 0.31 -9.44
N SER A 201 14.06 0.99 -8.40
CA SER A 201 15.41 1.55 -8.36
C SER A 201 16.34 0.53 -7.72
N LEU A 202 17.53 0.35 -8.29
CA LEU A 202 18.55 -0.59 -7.82
C LEU A 202 19.54 0.09 -6.87
N GLY A 203 19.08 1.12 -6.14
CA GLY A 203 19.93 1.89 -5.23
C GLY A 203 21.06 2.66 -5.90
N ALA A 204 21.99 3.13 -5.08
CA ALA A 204 23.15 3.90 -5.50
C ALA A 204 24.15 3.10 -6.35
N ASP A 205 24.25 1.79 -6.13
CA ASP A 205 25.20 0.93 -6.84
C ASP A 205 24.67 0.44 -8.21
N GLY A 206 23.36 0.55 -8.44
CA GLY A 206 22.73 0.16 -9.69
C GLY A 206 22.69 -1.37 -9.89
N VAL A 207 22.79 -2.15 -8.81
CA VAL A 207 22.85 -3.62 -8.84
C VAL A 207 21.72 -4.19 -7.99
N GLU A 208 21.15 -5.33 -8.40
CA GLU A 208 20.11 -5.99 -7.61
C GLU A 208 20.63 -6.43 -6.23
N GLY A 209 19.90 -6.03 -5.18
CA GLY A 209 20.19 -6.36 -3.80
C GLY A 209 20.60 -5.14 -3.00
N GLY A 210 21.69 -5.26 -2.23
CA GLY A 210 22.23 -4.17 -1.43
C GLY A 210 21.48 -3.89 -0.12
N GLU A 211 22.06 -2.99 0.68
CA GLU A 211 21.51 -2.48 1.93
C GLU A 211 21.80 -0.97 2.03
N GLY A 212 21.06 -0.26 2.89
CA GLY A 212 21.22 1.18 3.05
C GLY A 212 20.95 1.90 1.72
N GLU A 213 21.85 2.78 1.29
CA GLU A 213 21.73 3.51 0.02
C GLU A 213 21.76 2.61 -1.23
N ASN A 214 22.27 1.39 -1.10
CA ASN A 214 22.32 0.42 -2.20
C ASN A 214 21.08 -0.48 -2.24
N ALA A 215 20.16 -0.36 -1.28
CA ALA A 215 19.00 -1.25 -1.22
C ALA A 215 18.04 -1.00 -2.40
N ASP A 216 17.58 -2.09 -3.02
CA ASP A 216 16.51 -2.04 -4.02
C ASP A 216 15.22 -1.42 -3.46
N ILE A 217 14.67 -0.43 -4.17
CA ILE A 217 13.35 0.14 -3.87
C ILE A 217 12.39 -0.24 -5.00
N LYS A 218 11.44 -1.12 -4.70
CA LYS A 218 10.48 -1.69 -5.68
C LYS A 218 9.13 -1.01 -5.56
N GLU A 219 8.42 -0.84 -6.67
CA GLU A 219 7.05 -0.27 -6.67
C GLU A 219 6.09 -1.09 -5.79
N ALA A 220 6.30 -2.40 -5.69
CA ALA A 220 5.58 -3.29 -4.78
C ALA A 220 5.76 -2.96 -3.28
N TYR A 221 6.72 -2.12 -2.89
CA TYR A 221 6.98 -1.70 -1.51
C TYR A 221 6.29 -0.39 -1.14
N LEU A 222 5.63 0.30 -2.09
CA LEU A 222 4.89 1.55 -1.84
C LEU A 222 3.95 1.48 -0.62
N PRO A 223 3.16 0.40 -0.40
CA PRO A 223 2.29 0.32 0.76
C PRO A 223 3.04 0.37 2.11
N TYR A 224 4.29 -0.08 2.16
CA TYR A 224 5.11 0.02 3.37
C TYR A 224 5.55 1.46 3.60
N PHE A 225 5.99 2.17 2.57
CA PHE A 225 6.43 3.56 2.71
C PHE A 225 5.28 4.49 3.09
N LEU A 226 4.10 4.32 2.46
CA LEU A 226 2.91 5.09 2.80
C LEU A 226 2.48 4.88 4.26
N HIS A 227 2.62 3.65 4.76
CA HIS A 227 2.36 3.35 6.17
C HIS A 227 3.41 3.99 7.08
N LEU A 228 4.70 3.94 6.75
CA LEU A 228 5.76 4.56 7.54
C LEU A 228 5.66 6.09 7.58
N GLU A 229 5.13 6.72 6.53
CA GLU A 229 4.86 8.16 6.47
C GLU A 229 3.72 8.60 7.41
N SER A 230 2.81 7.68 7.77
CA SER A 230 1.67 7.98 8.65
C SER A 230 1.94 7.76 10.14
N LEU A 231 3.13 7.27 10.51
CA LEU A 231 3.56 6.99 11.89
C LEU A 231 4.01 8.24 12.66
#